data_AF-G7IW31-F1
#
_entry.id   AF-G7IW31-F1
#
_cell.length_a   1.000
_cell.length_b   1.000
_cell.length_c   1.000
_cell.angle_alpha   90.00
_cell.angle_beta   90.00
_cell.angle_gamma   90.00
#
_symmetry.space_group_name_H-M   'P 1'
#
loop_
_entity.id
_entity.type
_entity.pdbx_description
1 polymer ?
#
loop_
_entity_poly.entity_id
_entity_poly.type
_entity_poly.pdbx_seq_one_letter_code
_entity_poly.pdbx_strand_id
1 'polypeptide(L)'
;MSNNNRNIAAGVFHYSSSQESTQIDGDSSDDNTDSLNTLEDSSDDKEYSKNALVNALVAWTQASEAELAFILAENESINASSSITECVTALDKIEDITDDIYMKACEKFMDPDWREMFLAMPSHRRKGWLVRL
;
A
#
# COMPACT_ATOMS: atom_id res chain seq x y z
N MET A 1 34.46 -26.45 23.63
CA MET A 1 34.78 -25.17 24.29
C MET A 1 33.86 -24.11 23.70
N SER A 2 32.77 -23.81 24.41
CA SER A 2 31.86 -22.71 24.12
C SER A 2 32.47 -21.39 24.57
N ASN A 3 32.04 -20.31 23.89
CA ASN A 3 32.04 -18.87 24.23
C ASN A 3 32.42 -18.11 22.94
N ASN A 4 31.91 -16.94 22.60
CA ASN A 4 30.87 -16.04 23.09
C ASN A 4 30.69 -15.02 21.96
N ASN A 5 29.47 -14.56 21.69
CA ASN A 5 29.14 -13.13 21.66
C ASN A 5 27.75 -12.91 21.07
N ARG A 6 26.80 -12.66 21.97
CA ARG A 6 25.52 -12.04 21.65
C ARG A 6 25.70 -10.54 21.84
N ASN A 7 25.84 -9.80 20.76
CA ASN A 7 25.70 -8.35 20.77
C ASN A 7 24.26 -8.01 20.36
N ILE A 8 23.43 -7.69 21.35
CA ILE A 8 22.14 -7.04 21.16
C ILE A 8 22.40 -5.53 21.17
N ALA A 9 22.29 -4.88 20.02
CA ALA A 9 22.30 -3.44 19.90
C ALA A 9 20.88 -2.97 19.55
N ALA A 10 20.14 -2.51 20.55
CA ALA A 10 18.90 -1.78 20.38
C ALA A 10 19.26 -0.36 19.90
N GLY A 11 19.11 -0.12 18.59
CA GLY A 11 19.29 1.19 17.98
C GLY A 11 18.04 2.04 18.17
N VAL A 12 18.07 2.92 19.16
CA VAL A 12 17.11 4.01 19.37
C VAL A 12 17.30 5.01 18.22
N PHE A 13 16.34 5.08 17.30
CA PHE A 13 16.35 6.10 16.25
C PHE A 13 15.92 7.45 16.85
N HIS A 14 16.91 8.30 17.11
CA HIS A 14 16.70 9.71 17.43
C HIS A 14 16.26 10.46 16.16
N TYR A 15 15.02 10.95 16.16
CA TYR A 15 14.54 11.93 15.17
C TYR A 15 15.27 13.26 15.42
N SER A 16 16.29 13.55 14.61
CA SER A 16 16.89 14.89 14.58
C SER A 16 15.99 15.82 13.76
N SER A 17 15.33 16.74 14.47
CA SER A 17 14.60 17.87 13.91
C SER A 17 15.61 18.88 13.38
N SER A 18 15.69 19.01 12.04
CA SER A 18 16.39 20.14 11.42
C SER A 18 15.50 21.37 11.53
N GLN A 19 15.88 22.30 12.41
CA GLN A 19 15.33 23.64 12.48
C GLN A 19 16.03 24.48 11.39
N GLU A 20 15.31 24.78 10.31
CA GLU A 20 15.74 25.78 9.32
C GLU A 20 15.47 27.17 9.91
N SER A 21 16.55 27.89 10.21
CA SER A 21 16.51 29.26 10.70
C SER A 21 16.54 30.21 9.49
N THR A 22 15.44 30.85 9.17
CA THR A 22 15.43 32.02 8.28
C THR A 22 15.38 33.28 9.15
N GLN A 23 16.54 33.92 9.27
CA GLN A 23 16.69 35.30 9.71
C GLN A 23 16.01 36.19 8.67
N ILE A 24 15.00 36.94 9.07
CA ILE A 24 14.50 38.09 8.33
C ILE A 24 14.70 39.31 9.22
N ASP A 25 15.60 40.18 8.76
CA ASP A 25 15.97 41.45 9.35
C ASP A 25 14.75 42.35 9.52
N GLY A 26 14.73 43.05 10.65
CA GLY A 26 13.72 44.06 10.92
C GLY A 26 13.93 45.30 10.06
N ASP A 27 12.82 45.84 9.56
CA ASP A 27 12.67 47.28 9.42
C ASP A 27 11.31 47.69 9.99
N SER A 28 11.39 48.66 10.89
CA SER A 28 10.29 49.20 11.69
C SER A 28 9.87 50.50 11.03
N SER A 29 8.56 50.64 10.77
CA SER A 29 7.98 51.97 10.67
C SER A 29 6.58 51.94 11.28
N ASP A 30 6.47 52.62 12.41
CA ASP A 30 5.26 52.83 13.17
C ASP A 30 4.25 53.72 12.43
N ASP A 31 3.02 53.63 12.94
CA ASP A 31 2.04 54.72 13.04
C ASP A 31 1.11 54.95 11.83
N ASN A 32 -0.15 54.53 11.95
CA ASN A 32 -1.18 55.40 12.55
C ASN A 32 -2.52 54.65 12.63
N THR A 33 -3.02 54.48 13.84
CA THR A 33 -4.41 54.13 14.10
C THR A 33 -5.26 55.38 13.89
N ASP A 34 -6.09 55.45 12.84
CA ASP A 34 -7.37 56.11 13.02
C ASP A 34 -8.42 55.84 11.92
N SER A 35 -9.65 55.69 12.42
CA SER A 35 -10.91 56.08 11.77
C SER A 35 -11.49 55.21 10.65
N LEU A 36 -12.20 54.18 11.11
CA LEU A 36 -13.64 53.97 10.88
C LEU A 36 -14.31 54.80 9.76
N ASN A 37 -14.77 54.07 8.73
CA ASN A 37 -16.07 54.10 8.02
C ASN A 37 -15.77 53.72 6.56
N THR A 38 -16.30 52.62 6.01
CA THR A 38 -17.69 52.52 5.59
C THR A 38 -17.92 51.09 5.10
N LEU A 39 -19.10 50.56 5.42
CA LEU A 39 -19.63 49.27 4.99
C LEU A 39 -19.56 49.10 3.46
N GLU A 40 -18.78 48.13 2.98
CA GLU A 40 -19.03 47.47 1.70
C GLU A 40 -19.05 45.95 1.90
N ASP A 41 -20.29 45.48 1.97
CA ASP A 41 -20.82 44.19 1.57
C ASP A 41 -19.94 43.37 0.61
N SER A 42 -19.32 42.29 1.12
CA SER A 42 -18.92 41.13 0.32
C SER A 42 -19.02 39.88 1.19
N SER A 43 -20.23 39.32 1.25
CA SER A 43 -20.50 38.06 1.95
C SER A 43 -19.98 36.82 1.22
N ASP A 44 -19.62 36.96 -0.07
CA ASP A 44 -19.38 35.81 -0.95
C ASP A 44 -17.99 35.17 -0.78
N ASP A 45 -16.96 35.95 -0.47
CA ASP A 45 -15.57 35.47 -0.44
C ASP A 45 -15.25 34.55 0.75
N LYS A 46 -15.91 34.78 1.89
CA LYS A 46 -15.73 33.97 3.11
C LYS A 46 -16.47 32.65 3.03
N GLU A 47 -17.61 32.62 2.35
CA GLU A 47 -18.41 31.42 2.14
C GLU A 47 -17.77 30.51 1.10
N TYR A 48 -17.23 31.10 0.01
CA TYR A 48 -16.45 30.38 -1.00
C TYR A 48 -15.21 29.68 -0.41
N SER A 49 -14.46 30.36 0.47
CA SER A 49 -13.29 29.77 1.16
C SER A 49 -13.64 28.60 2.08
N LYS A 50 -14.77 28.68 2.81
CA LYS A 50 -15.22 27.57 3.68
C LYS A 50 -15.64 26.35 2.86
N ASN A 51 -16.39 26.58 1.78
CA ASN A 51 -16.84 25.51 0.89
C ASN A 51 -15.67 24.84 0.18
N ALA A 52 -14.65 25.61 -0.22
CA ALA A 52 -13.42 25.07 -0.81
C ALA A 52 -12.68 24.12 0.13
N LEU A 53 -12.54 24.48 1.42
CA LEU A 53 -11.91 23.61 2.42
C LEU A 53 -12.71 22.33 2.69
N VAL A 54 -14.04 22.43 2.78
CA VAL A 54 -14.92 21.26 2.97
C VAL A 54 -14.82 20.31 1.76
N ASN A 55 -14.83 20.85 0.54
CA ASN A 55 -14.70 20.06 -0.67
C ASN A 55 -13.31 19.39 -0.78
N ALA A 56 -12.24 20.10 -0.40
CA ALA A 56 -10.90 19.53 -0.37
C ALA A 56 -10.79 18.36 0.63
N LEU A 57 -11.42 18.48 1.81
CA LEU A 57 -11.47 17.42 2.81
C LEU A 57 -12.24 16.19 2.28
N VAL A 58 -13.39 16.40 1.64
CA VAL A 58 -14.18 15.32 1.02
C VAL A 58 -13.38 14.63 -0.08
N ALA A 59 -12.73 15.39 -0.96
CA ALA A 59 -11.91 14.84 -2.04
C ALA A 59 -10.72 14.05 -1.49
N TRP A 60 -10.10 14.51 -0.39
CA TRP A 60 -9.00 13.81 0.26
C TRP A 60 -9.45 12.49 0.91
N THR A 61 -10.60 12.49 1.59
CA THR A 61 -11.20 11.26 2.14
C THR A 61 -11.53 10.26 1.03
N GLN A 62 -12.16 10.73 -0.05
CA GLN A 62 -12.50 9.88 -1.20
C GLN A 62 -11.26 9.31 -1.89
N ALA A 63 -10.22 10.13 -2.08
CA ALA A 63 -8.94 9.68 -2.63
C ALA A 63 -8.28 8.64 -1.72
N SER A 64 -8.28 8.87 -0.40
CA SER A 64 -7.75 7.91 0.57
C SER A 64 -8.54 6.59 0.59
N GLU A 65 -9.86 6.64 0.48
CA GLU A 65 -10.71 5.45 0.39
C GLU A 65 -10.48 4.70 -0.92
N ALA A 66 -10.30 5.42 -2.03
CA ALA A 66 -10.01 4.82 -3.33
C ALA A 66 -8.63 4.13 -3.35
N GLU A 67 -7.62 4.71 -2.69
CA GLU A 67 -6.31 4.09 -2.53
C GLU A 67 -6.39 2.80 -1.70
N LEU A 68 -7.19 2.78 -0.63
CA LEU A 68 -7.40 1.57 0.17
C LEU A 68 -8.25 0.52 -0.55
N ALA A 69 -9.28 0.93 -1.29
CA ALA A 69 -10.12 0.04 -2.09
C ALA A 69 -9.31 -0.60 -3.23
N PHE A 70 -8.36 0.12 -3.84
CA PHE A 70 -7.47 -0.43 -4.86
C PHE A 70 -6.60 -1.56 -4.30
N ILE A 71 -5.98 -1.36 -3.13
CA ILE A 71 -5.14 -2.38 -2.48
C ILE A 71 -5.96 -3.56 -2.00
N LEU A 72 -7.16 -3.33 -1.44
CA LEU A 72 -8.06 -4.39 -1.01
C LEU A 72 -8.65 -5.17 -2.18
N ALA A 73 -9.00 -4.54 -3.29
CA ALA A 73 -9.48 -5.21 -4.49
C ALA A 73 -8.38 -6.02 -5.20
N GLU A 74 -7.13 -5.51 -5.21
CA GLU A 74 -5.99 -6.26 -5.73
C GLU A 74 -5.70 -7.49 -4.87
N ASN A 75 -5.73 -7.35 -3.53
CA ASN A 75 -5.56 -8.48 -2.63
C ASN A 75 -6.78 -9.42 -2.66
N GLU A 76 -8.03 -8.94 -2.70
CA GLU A 76 -9.19 -9.82 -2.89
C GLU A 76 -9.15 -10.53 -4.24
N SER A 77 -8.62 -9.94 -5.31
CA SER A 77 -8.47 -10.63 -6.60
C SER A 77 -7.33 -11.66 -6.60
N ILE A 78 -6.26 -11.43 -5.84
CA ILE A 78 -5.15 -12.38 -5.68
C ILE A 78 -5.54 -13.51 -4.71
N ASN A 79 -6.42 -13.20 -3.74
CA ASN A 79 -6.86 -14.10 -2.68
C ASN A 79 -8.25 -14.71 -2.94
N ALA A 80 -8.96 -14.31 -4.00
CA ALA A 80 -10.25 -14.85 -4.43
C ALA A 80 -10.02 -16.24 -5.02
N SER A 81 -9.77 -17.16 -4.10
CA SER A 81 -9.81 -18.61 -4.25
C SER A 81 -8.94 -19.14 -5.39
N SER A 82 -7.67 -19.39 -5.09
CA SER A 82 -6.91 -20.44 -5.76
C SER A 82 -7.68 -21.76 -5.60
N SER A 83 -8.63 -22.00 -6.51
CA SER A 83 -9.56 -23.13 -6.43
C SER A 83 -8.89 -24.38 -6.96
N ILE A 84 -9.29 -25.55 -6.49
CA ILE A 84 -8.77 -26.83 -7.00
C ILE A 84 -8.97 -26.91 -8.51
N THR A 85 -10.14 -26.51 -9.01
CA THR A 85 -10.46 -26.52 -10.45
C THR A 85 -9.50 -25.65 -11.26
N GLU A 86 -9.13 -24.48 -10.76
CA GLU A 86 -8.18 -23.60 -11.42
C GLU A 86 -6.76 -24.20 -11.43
N CYS A 87 -6.33 -24.79 -10.30
CA CYS A 87 -5.05 -25.48 -10.23
C CYS A 87 -4.98 -26.67 -11.20
N VAL A 88 -6.03 -27.48 -11.29
CA VAL A 88 -6.11 -28.61 -12.23
C VAL A 88 -6.11 -28.11 -13.68
N THR A 89 -6.88 -27.07 -13.99
CA THR A 89 -6.88 -26.45 -15.33
C THR A 89 -5.50 -25.91 -15.72
N ALA A 90 -4.77 -25.36 -14.76
CA ALA A 90 -3.41 -24.88 -14.95
C ALA A 90 -2.38 -26.03 -15.05
N LEU A 91 -2.63 -27.17 -14.39
CA LEU A 91 -1.83 -28.38 -14.46
C LEU A 91 -1.97 -29.07 -15.82
N ASP A 92 -3.19 -29.18 -16.35
CA ASP A 92 -3.49 -29.79 -17.65
C ASP A 92 -2.81 -29.08 -18.83
N LYS A 93 -2.45 -27.81 -18.66
CA LYS A 93 -1.73 -27.01 -19.67
C LYS A 93 -0.23 -27.30 -19.71
N ILE A 94 0.30 -28.12 -18.79
CA ILE A 94 1.72 -28.42 -18.71
C ILE A 94 2.00 -29.70 -19.49
N GLU A 95 2.75 -29.59 -20.58
CA GLU A 95 3.15 -30.72 -21.42
C GLU A 95 4.32 -31.51 -20.80
N ASP A 96 4.41 -32.79 -21.14
CA ASP A 96 5.38 -33.79 -20.65
C ASP A 96 5.52 -33.89 -19.12
N ILE A 97 4.39 -33.90 -18.42
CA ILE A 97 4.32 -34.38 -17.03
C ILE A 97 3.85 -35.84 -17.04
N THR A 98 4.44 -36.66 -16.18
CA THR A 98 4.01 -38.06 -16.01
C THR A 98 2.78 -38.12 -15.12
N ASP A 99 1.97 -39.16 -15.26
CA ASP A 99 0.78 -39.39 -14.43
C ASP A 99 1.11 -39.42 -12.92
N ASP A 100 2.29 -39.93 -12.54
CA ASP A 100 2.77 -39.92 -11.15
C ASP A 100 2.92 -38.49 -10.60
N ILE A 101 3.57 -37.61 -11.37
CA ILE A 101 3.74 -36.20 -10.99
C ILE A 101 2.40 -35.48 -10.97
N TYR A 102 1.53 -35.77 -11.94
CA TYR A 102 0.17 -35.23 -11.99
C TYR A 102 -0.61 -35.57 -10.72
N MET A 103 -0.62 -36.86 -10.33
CA MET A 103 -1.34 -37.32 -9.15
C MET A 103 -0.79 -36.69 -7.86
N LYS A 104 0.55 -36.61 -7.72
CA LYS A 104 1.20 -35.92 -6.60
C LYS A 104 0.80 -34.44 -6.53
N ALA A 105 0.71 -33.75 -7.67
CA ALA A 105 0.27 -32.37 -7.70
C ALA A 105 -1.18 -32.23 -7.22
N CYS A 106 -2.07 -33.12 -7.65
CA CYS A 106 -3.46 -33.17 -7.19
C CYS A 106 -3.57 -33.38 -5.67
N GLU A 107 -2.72 -34.24 -5.09
CA GLU A 107 -2.64 -34.42 -3.65
C GLU A 107 -2.19 -33.13 -2.93
N LYS A 108 -1.19 -32.41 -3.47
CA LYS A 108 -0.72 -31.14 -2.92
C LYS A 108 -1.78 -30.04 -3.01
N PHE A 109 -2.59 -30.02 -4.07
CA PHE A 109 -3.66 -29.03 -4.22
C PHE A 109 -4.79 -29.17 -3.20
N MET A 110 -4.80 -30.18 -2.34
CA MET A 110 -5.69 -30.17 -1.17
C MET A 110 -5.32 -29.06 -0.17
N ASP A 111 -4.05 -28.66 -0.15
CA ASP A 111 -3.53 -27.58 0.68
C ASP A 111 -3.67 -26.22 -0.04
N PRO A 112 -4.37 -25.22 0.56
CA PRO A 112 -4.50 -23.88 -0.02
C PRO A 112 -3.19 -23.19 -0.33
N ASP A 113 -2.16 -23.33 0.52
CA ASP A 113 -0.89 -22.63 0.35
C ASP A 113 -0.15 -23.15 -0.90
N TRP A 114 -0.27 -24.45 -1.17
CA TRP A 114 0.26 -25.06 -2.38
C TRP A 114 -0.47 -24.60 -3.65
N ARG A 115 -1.80 -24.40 -3.56
CA ARG A 115 -2.59 -23.88 -4.68
C ARG A 115 -2.19 -22.44 -5.01
N GLU A 116 -2.06 -21.59 -4.01
CA GLU A 116 -1.61 -20.21 -4.16
C GLU A 116 -0.22 -20.16 -4.78
N MET A 117 0.73 -20.91 -4.23
CA MET A 117 2.11 -20.91 -4.74
C MET A 117 2.20 -21.41 -6.18
N PHE A 118 1.41 -22.42 -6.56
CA PHE A 118 1.36 -22.93 -7.93
C PHE A 118 0.79 -21.92 -8.92
N LEU A 119 -0.30 -21.24 -8.56
CA LEU A 119 -0.95 -20.26 -9.43
C LEU A 119 -0.13 -18.96 -9.54
N ALA A 120 0.50 -18.51 -8.46
CA ALA A 120 1.40 -17.36 -8.46
C ALA A 120 2.66 -17.57 -9.34
N MET A 121 3.08 -18.82 -9.54
CA MET A 121 4.25 -19.14 -10.36
C MET A 121 3.94 -18.98 -11.86
N PRO A 122 4.82 -18.35 -12.66
CA PRO A 122 4.63 -18.27 -14.11
C PRO A 122 4.71 -19.67 -14.75
N SER A 123 3.93 -19.89 -15.82
CA SER A 123 3.75 -21.21 -16.47
C SER A 123 5.07 -21.94 -16.75
N HIS A 124 6.08 -21.24 -17.27
CA HIS A 124 7.39 -21.82 -17.61
C HIS A 124 8.16 -22.39 -16.41
N ARG A 125 7.85 -21.98 -15.17
CA ARG A 125 8.51 -22.50 -13.96
C ARG A 125 7.74 -23.65 -13.31
N ARG A 126 6.44 -23.77 -13.58
CA ARG A 126 5.57 -24.77 -12.94
C ARG A 126 6.06 -26.20 -13.16
N LYS A 127 6.45 -26.56 -14.39
CA LYS A 127 7.01 -27.89 -14.70
C LYS A 127 8.25 -28.21 -13.85
N GLY A 128 9.20 -27.27 -13.79
CA GLY A 128 10.43 -27.44 -13.01
C GLY A 128 10.19 -27.54 -11.49
N TRP A 129 9.09 -26.98 -11.02
CA TRP A 129 8.65 -27.13 -9.63
C TRP A 129 7.96 -28.49 -9.41
N LEU A 130 7.07 -28.90 -10.31
CA LEU A 130 6.36 -30.18 -10.25
C LEU A 130 7.29 -31.40 -10.27
N VAL A 131 8.36 -31.40 -11.07
CA VAL A 131 9.33 -32.52 -11.13
C VAL A 131 10.14 -32.71 -9.83
N ARG A 132 10.00 -31.79 -8.86
CA ARG A 132 10.65 -31.87 -7.54
C ARG A 132 9.69 -32.26 -6.42
N LEU A 133 8.42 -32.51 -6.74
CA LEU A 133 7.41 -33.04 -5.80
C LEU A 133 7.69 -34.51 -5.46
#